data_AF-A0A9W7AST3-F1
#
_entry.id   AF-A0A9W7AST3-F1
#
_cell.length_a   1.000
_cell.length_b   1.000
_cell.length_c   1.000
_cell.angle_alpha   90.00
_cell.angle_beta   90.00
_cell.angle_gamma   90.00
#
_symmetry.space_group_name_H-M   'P 1'
#
loop_
_entity.id
_entity.type
_entity.pdbx_description
1 polymer ?
#
loop_
_entity_poly.entity_id
_entity_poly.type
_entity_poly.pdbx_seq_one_letter_code
_entity_poly.pdbx_strand_id
1 'polypeptide(L)'
;MALCYSALQKSLRVCDLKATNYWSHQIGDLYPNALRKRLCQNSLEDACGLKFSLDLLKKIKKTKPTFEELKPYVYSLTNAPKTHISAWLNRVAADHLYNNLPTSPSGSEIERAAHSLNLHSEGKDKELTFLWGDDIMRLYKYTNCDPLVFMSSILISEKRPELKSIQNLQFGTLQEPEKCEVLDYYNDKHTKIGKKMGRGYDHFLSNIVLSNPVYRSNAEPYRTKAEELYREFRIDGKGELRVKHVLEVIRNRKVMGSESTTTTTTTSKNVSKNVSEVKLDVNVFKVNDSTVGLGFKNATFVCDVVVGGNEKGEGVKRKFIKIGETGEDLKFAVQSSMFREELGVKSLKSEVVRVKVSREIDYGGIASKGKGGEKWRLGVERKVDKAKDENGVVEALVVDVFEEAIRMSDLRKEDEMWWSEELGEELLKVLMFRKWVGSKDTNAFNLMVRELTEGSKKKLEVLSVDEGKAGGERLKDGLGKGLETAQKIKGELLEKCADALVEKSDEIGLFLKKMNDLWKSKFSSTTLGSNSRMEETHRRMLREWGDGKNAKSVCRKWLGVEVGKKRKIEEKGEKKIKRTKT
;
A
#
# COMPACT_ATOMS: atom_id res chain seq x y z
N MET A 1 -20.17 2.46 25.86
CA MET A 1 -18.75 2.34 25.42
C MET A 1 -18.01 3.67 25.30
N ALA A 2 -18.36 4.62 24.42
CA ALA A 2 -17.60 5.87 24.24
C ALA A 2 -17.42 6.68 25.55
N LEU A 3 -18.46 6.73 26.39
CA LEU A 3 -18.41 7.36 27.70
C LEU A 3 -17.42 6.66 28.65
N CYS A 4 -17.42 5.32 28.71
CA CYS A 4 -16.49 4.54 29.54
C CYS A 4 -15.03 4.80 29.14
N TYR A 5 -14.73 4.91 27.85
CA TYR A 5 -13.38 5.27 27.37
C TYR A 5 -12.94 6.68 27.79
N SER A 6 -13.88 7.63 27.78
CA SER A 6 -13.66 9.01 28.24
C SER A 6 -13.44 9.06 29.75
N ALA A 7 -14.30 8.36 30.51
CA ALA A 7 -14.22 8.27 31.96
C ALA A 7 -12.91 7.61 32.39
N LEU A 8 -12.57 6.43 31.84
CA LEU A 8 -11.30 5.75 32.11
C LEU A 8 -10.10 6.66 31.83
N GLN A 9 -10.05 7.34 30.68
CA GLN A 9 -8.95 8.25 30.35
C GLN A 9 -8.80 9.36 31.39
N LYS A 10 -9.92 9.98 31.77
CA LYS A 10 -9.90 11.10 32.71
C LYS A 10 -9.57 10.64 34.13
N SER A 11 -10.11 9.50 34.59
CA SER A 11 -9.76 8.89 35.87
C SER A 11 -8.27 8.53 35.95
N LEU A 12 -7.71 7.95 34.87
CA LEU A 12 -6.27 7.69 34.78
C LEU A 12 -5.47 8.99 34.93
N ARG A 13 -5.83 10.03 34.18
CA ARG A 13 -5.15 11.33 34.18
C ARG A 13 -5.14 12.02 35.54
N VAL A 14 -6.20 11.88 36.32
CA VAL A 14 -6.30 12.44 37.68
C VAL A 14 -5.89 11.44 38.78
N CYS A 15 -5.29 10.32 38.40
CA CYS A 15 -4.80 9.28 39.32
C CYS A 15 -5.88 8.75 40.30
N ASP A 16 -7.15 8.74 39.88
CA ASP A 16 -8.25 8.22 40.69
C ASP A 16 -8.30 6.69 40.56
N LEU A 17 -7.72 6.00 41.54
CA LEU A 17 -7.63 4.54 41.53
C LEU A 17 -8.99 3.86 41.61
N LYS A 18 -9.93 4.41 42.38
CA LYS A 18 -11.28 3.84 42.52
C LYS A 18 -12.04 3.93 41.20
N ALA A 19 -12.11 5.12 40.61
CA ALA A 19 -12.80 5.31 39.34
C ALA A 19 -12.10 4.58 38.20
N THR A 20 -10.77 4.57 38.16
CA THR A 20 -10.02 3.84 37.14
C THR A 20 -10.31 2.35 37.21
N ASN A 21 -10.30 1.76 38.41
CA ASN A 21 -10.61 0.35 38.60
C ASN A 21 -12.00 0.03 38.04
N TYR A 22 -13.02 0.79 38.47
CA TYR A 22 -14.39 0.62 37.99
C TYR A 22 -14.50 0.73 36.46
N TRP A 23 -14.04 1.83 35.85
CA TRP A 23 -14.17 2.03 34.41
C TRP A 23 -13.32 1.07 33.58
N SER A 24 -12.18 0.62 34.11
CA SER A 24 -11.37 -0.41 33.47
C SER A 24 -12.09 -1.76 33.47
N HIS A 25 -12.77 -2.12 34.56
CA HIS A 25 -13.58 -3.33 34.65
C HIS A 25 -14.74 -3.31 33.64
N GLN A 26 -15.47 -2.20 33.54
CA GLN A 26 -16.57 -2.02 32.58
C GLN A 26 -16.15 -2.24 31.11
N ILE A 27 -14.87 -2.05 30.78
CA ILE A 27 -14.33 -2.29 29.43
C ILE A 27 -13.68 -3.66 29.34
N GLY A 28 -12.86 -4.00 30.34
CA GLY A 28 -11.94 -5.14 30.32
C GLY A 28 -12.62 -6.49 30.49
N ASP A 29 -13.77 -6.54 31.16
CA ASP A 29 -14.51 -7.78 31.38
C ASP A 29 -15.04 -8.37 30.06
N LEU A 30 -15.62 -7.52 29.21
CA LEU A 30 -16.13 -7.91 27.89
C LEU A 30 -15.10 -7.77 26.76
N TYR A 31 -14.21 -6.77 26.85
CA TYR A 31 -13.30 -6.38 25.77
C TYR A 31 -11.87 -6.12 26.27
N PRO A 32 -11.18 -7.14 26.83
CA PRO A 32 -9.86 -6.96 27.44
C PRO A 32 -8.80 -6.46 26.46
N ASN A 33 -8.86 -6.86 25.18
CA ASN A 33 -7.98 -6.30 24.15
C ASN A 33 -8.20 -4.80 23.90
N ALA A 34 -9.45 -4.35 23.97
CA ALA A 34 -9.79 -2.95 23.78
C ALA A 34 -9.29 -2.12 24.98
N LEU A 35 -9.41 -2.66 26.21
CA LEU A 35 -8.78 -2.07 27.40
C LEU A 35 -7.26 -1.99 27.23
N ARG A 36 -6.60 -3.09 26.83
CA ARG A 36 -5.14 -3.13 26.62
C ARG A 36 -4.67 -2.07 25.62
N LYS A 37 -5.34 -1.96 24.47
CA LYS A 37 -5.07 -0.92 23.46
C LYS A 37 -5.25 0.48 24.05
N ARG A 38 -6.30 0.68 24.86
CA ARG A 38 -6.56 1.96 25.51
C ARG A 38 -5.50 2.32 26.54
N LEU A 39 -5.03 1.37 27.34
CA LEU A 39 -3.92 1.59 28.29
C LEU A 39 -2.64 2.04 27.57
N CYS A 40 -2.30 1.44 26.42
CA CYS A 40 -1.18 1.92 25.60
C CYS A 40 -1.40 3.37 25.14
N GLN A 41 -2.56 3.69 24.57
CA GLN A 41 -2.86 5.05 24.07
C GLN A 41 -2.80 6.09 25.20
N ASN A 42 -3.44 5.82 26.34
CA ASN A 42 -3.42 6.70 27.50
C ASN A 42 -2.03 6.85 28.11
N SER A 43 -1.24 5.78 28.12
CA SER A 43 0.15 5.86 28.56
C SER A 43 0.97 6.79 27.67
N LEU A 44 0.80 6.71 26.34
CA LEU A 44 1.50 7.59 25.41
C LEU A 44 1.02 9.04 25.53
N GLU A 45 -0.28 9.28 25.66
CA GLU A 45 -0.90 10.62 25.70
C GLU A 45 -0.74 11.33 27.05
N ASP A 46 -1.14 10.68 28.15
CA ASP A 46 -1.29 11.30 29.48
C ASP A 46 -0.08 11.05 30.41
N ALA A 47 0.91 10.26 29.97
CA ALA A 47 2.11 9.96 30.77
C ALA A 47 3.41 9.91 29.95
N CYS A 48 3.39 10.00 28.62
CA CYS A 48 4.57 9.76 27.77
C CYS A 48 5.28 8.40 28.08
N GLY A 49 4.50 7.36 28.44
CA GLY A 49 5.00 6.07 28.92
C GLY A 49 5.31 5.05 27.82
N LEU A 50 6.34 5.29 27.01
CA LEU A 50 6.73 4.34 25.95
C LEU A 50 7.10 2.96 26.51
N LYS A 51 7.92 2.91 27.58
CA LYS A 51 8.33 1.64 28.19
C LYS A 51 7.14 0.87 28.74
N PHE A 52 6.20 1.54 29.41
CA PHE A 52 4.94 0.93 29.86
C PHE A 52 4.23 0.25 28.68
N SER A 53 4.08 0.96 27.57
CA SER A 53 3.34 0.46 26.41
C SER A 53 4.05 -0.71 25.73
N LEU A 54 5.38 -0.66 25.61
CA LEU A 54 6.20 -1.76 25.08
C LEU A 54 6.17 -2.98 26.01
N ASP A 55 6.29 -2.79 27.32
CA ASP A 55 6.24 -3.88 28.31
C ASP A 55 4.88 -4.56 28.31
N LEU A 56 3.78 -3.78 28.30
CA LEU A 56 2.43 -4.31 28.17
C LEU A 56 2.26 -5.09 26.87
N LEU A 57 2.85 -4.64 25.76
CA LEU A 57 2.80 -5.34 24.48
C LEU A 57 3.62 -6.65 24.48
N LYS A 58 4.81 -6.63 25.08
CA LYS A 58 5.76 -7.76 25.10
C LYS A 58 5.40 -8.85 26.10
N LYS A 59 4.98 -8.48 27.31
CA LYS A 59 4.69 -9.43 28.40
C LYS A 59 3.41 -10.21 28.14
N ILE A 60 2.37 -9.55 27.60
CA ILE A 60 1.11 -10.23 27.27
C ILE A 60 1.13 -10.69 25.80
N LYS A 61 1.77 -11.84 25.55
CA LYS A 61 1.95 -12.37 24.18
C LYS A 61 0.66 -12.88 23.54
N LYS A 62 -0.35 -13.20 24.36
CA LYS A 62 -1.64 -13.71 23.89
C LYS A 62 -2.34 -12.68 23.01
N THR A 63 -2.97 -13.17 21.95
CA THR A 63 -3.84 -12.36 21.07
C THR A 63 -5.14 -11.98 21.76
N LYS A 64 -5.51 -12.63 22.86
CA LYS A 64 -6.68 -12.32 23.71
C LYS A 64 -6.25 -12.35 25.19
N PRO A 65 -5.94 -11.20 25.80
CA PRO A 65 -5.63 -11.10 27.23
C PRO A 65 -6.91 -11.28 28.06
N THR A 66 -6.78 -11.60 29.34
CA THR A 66 -7.87 -11.50 30.32
C THR A 66 -7.83 -10.15 31.03
N PHE A 67 -8.92 -9.75 31.70
CA PHE A 67 -8.91 -8.56 32.55
C PHE A 67 -7.91 -8.68 33.71
N GLU A 68 -7.83 -9.86 34.35
CA GLU A 68 -6.87 -10.14 35.43
C GLU A 68 -5.41 -9.92 35.01
N GLU A 69 -5.05 -10.31 33.79
CA GLU A 69 -3.71 -10.05 33.24
C GLU A 69 -3.42 -8.54 33.06
N LEU A 70 -4.46 -7.72 32.96
CA LEU A 70 -4.36 -6.26 32.73
C LEU A 70 -4.47 -5.44 34.03
N LYS A 71 -5.09 -5.97 35.10
CA LYS A 71 -5.26 -5.26 36.39
C LYS A 71 -3.96 -4.62 36.92
N PRO A 72 -2.79 -5.31 36.92
CA PRO A 72 -1.55 -4.70 37.40
C PRO A 72 -1.13 -3.47 36.57
N TYR A 73 -1.40 -3.47 35.27
CA TYR A 73 -1.09 -2.34 34.39
C TYR A 73 -2.07 -1.19 34.55
N VAL A 74 -3.34 -1.46 34.88
CA VAL A 74 -4.30 -0.43 35.28
C VAL A 74 -3.81 0.29 36.54
N TYR A 75 -3.45 -0.45 37.59
CA TYR A 75 -2.87 0.11 38.81
C TYR A 75 -1.62 0.96 38.50
N SER A 76 -0.71 0.39 37.71
CA SER A 76 0.56 1.02 37.38
C SER A 76 0.38 2.34 36.63
N LEU A 77 -0.45 2.36 35.59
CA LEU A 77 -0.69 3.57 34.81
C LEU A 77 -1.43 4.64 35.61
N THR A 78 -2.33 4.24 36.52
CA THR A 78 -3.04 5.18 37.40
C THR A 78 -2.06 5.95 38.29
N ASN A 79 -1.09 5.26 38.88
CA ASN A 79 -0.14 5.86 39.83
C ASN A 79 1.08 6.52 39.16
N ALA A 80 1.31 6.26 37.87
CA ALA A 80 2.42 6.87 37.13
C ALA A 80 2.36 8.41 37.16
N PRO A 81 3.49 9.13 37.18
CA PRO A 81 3.52 10.57 36.94
C PRO A 81 2.87 10.95 35.61
N LYS A 82 2.21 12.10 35.56
CA LYS A 82 1.37 12.53 34.42
C LYS A 82 1.96 13.70 33.66
N THR A 83 1.79 13.70 32.34
CA THR A 83 2.27 14.73 31.42
C THR A 83 1.57 14.59 30.08
N HIS A 84 1.26 15.71 29.43
CA HIS A 84 0.70 15.77 28.08
C HIS A 84 1.76 16.11 27.02
N ILE A 85 3.04 16.16 27.39
CA ILE A 85 4.14 16.65 26.54
C ILE A 85 4.20 15.98 25.17
N SER A 86 3.90 14.69 25.05
CA SER A 86 3.84 13.97 23.77
C SER A 86 2.70 14.47 22.88
N ALA A 87 1.53 14.74 23.46
CA ALA A 87 0.38 15.30 22.77
C ALA A 87 0.58 16.77 22.39
N TRP A 88 1.26 17.55 23.24
CA TRP A 88 1.67 18.92 22.93
C TRP A 88 2.69 18.98 21.80
N LEU A 89 3.75 18.16 21.87
CA LEU A 89 4.74 18.03 20.80
C LEU A 89 4.07 17.63 19.48
N ASN A 90 3.14 16.67 19.50
CA ASN A 90 2.39 16.26 18.32
C ASN A 90 1.62 17.42 17.66
N ARG A 91 1.01 18.30 18.47
CA ARG A 91 0.28 19.47 17.98
C ARG A 91 1.23 20.51 17.36
N VAL A 92 2.33 20.82 18.06
CA VAL A 92 3.35 21.78 17.59
C VAL A 92 4.05 21.27 16.34
N ALA A 93 4.40 19.99 16.27
CA ALA A 93 5.02 19.38 15.10
C ALA A 93 4.09 19.38 13.87
N ALA A 94 2.78 19.22 14.07
CA ALA A 94 1.81 19.32 12.98
C ALA A 94 1.72 20.75 12.41
N ASP A 95 1.82 21.77 13.26
CA ASP A 95 1.90 23.17 12.83
C ASP A 95 3.22 23.46 12.11
N HIS A 96 4.34 22.96 12.63
CA HIS A 96 5.66 23.05 11.99
C HIS A 96 5.63 22.51 10.56
N LEU A 97 5.01 21.35 10.35
CA LEU A 97 4.80 20.79 9.02
C LEU A 97 3.86 21.61 8.14
N TYR A 98 2.76 22.10 8.70
CA TYR A 98 1.76 22.87 7.96
C TYR A 98 2.36 24.15 7.38
N ASN A 99 3.29 24.76 8.11
CA ASN A 99 4.03 25.95 7.71
C ASN A 99 5.26 25.65 6.82
N ASN A 100 5.40 24.41 6.32
CA ASN A 100 6.51 23.96 5.47
C ASN A 100 7.91 24.24 6.05
N LEU A 101 8.03 24.24 7.38
CA LEU A 101 9.33 24.44 8.02
C LEU A 101 10.23 23.21 7.84
N PRO A 102 11.57 23.37 7.87
CA PRO A 102 12.50 22.26 7.68
C PRO A 102 12.22 21.09 8.62
N THR A 103 12.39 19.86 8.14
CA THR A 103 12.26 18.65 8.97
C THR A 103 13.51 17.81 8.82
N SER A 104 13.91 17.13 9.89
CA SER A 104 15.12 16.31 9.88
C SER A 104 14.98 15.13 10.85
N PRO A 105 15.38 13.90 10.45
CA PRO A 105 15.41 12.75 11.36
C PRO A 105 16.44 12.89 12.49
N SER A 106 17.41 13.80 12.34
CA SER A 106 18.49 14.06 13.31
C SER A 106 18.51 15.51 13.80
N GLY A 107 17.46 16.28 13.57
CA GLY A 107 17.33 17.67 14.02
C GLY A 107 16.87 17.80 15.46
N SER A 108 16.33 18.97 15.80
CA SER A 108 15.64 19.25 17.06
C SER A 108 14.43 18.33 17.28
N GLU A 109 13.92 18.27 18.52
CA GLU A 109 12.72 17.49 18.87
C GLU A 109 11.54 17.77 17.93
N ILE A 110 11.26 19.05 17.65
CA ILE A 110 10.18 19.46 16.75
C ILE A 110 10.47 19.00 15.31
N GLU A 111 11.69 19.16 14.81
CA GLU A 111 12.05 18.75 13.45
C GLU A 111 11.94 17.23 13.26
N ARG A 112 12.33 16.44 14.27
CA ARG A 112 12.22 14.97 14.28
C ARG A 112 10.76 14.53 14.38
N ALA A 113 9.97 15.19 15.22
CA ALA A 113 8.55 14.95 15.36
C ALA A 113 7.80 15.27 14.07
N ALA A 114 8.09 16.43 13.46
CA ALA A 114 7.57 16.85 12.18
C ALA A 114 7.98 15.86 11.07
N HIS A 115 9.25 15.45 11.03
CA HIS A 115 9.72 14.45 10.07
C HIS A 115 8.92 13.14 10.18
N SER A 116 8.70 12.66 11.41
CA SER A 116 7.92 11.44 11.66
C SER A 116 6.46 11.58 11.26
N LEU A 117 5.83 12.72 11.56
CA LEU A 117 4.46 13.02 11.13
C LEU A 117 4.35 13.10 9.61
N ASN A 118 5.37 13.63 8.93
CA ASN A 118 5.39 13.69 7.48
C ASN A 118 5.41 12.27 6.90
N LEU A 119 6.33 11.42 7.36
CA LEU A 119 6.41 10.02 6.93
C LEU A 119 5.11 9.26 7.24
N HIS A 120 4.52 9.48 8.42
CA HIS A 120 3.21 8.92 8.80
C HIS A 120 2.11 9.35 7.83
N SER A 121 1.99 10.65 7.53
CA SER A 121 0.97 11.19 6.62
C SER A 121 1.11 10.66 5.18
N GLU A 122 2.34 10.35 4.77
CA GLU A 122 2.69 9.80 3.46
C GLU A 122 2.61 8.26 3.41
N GLY A 123 2.31 7.58 4.52
CA GLY A 123 2.29 6.11 4.58
C GLY A 123 3.66 5.45 4.38
N LYS A 124 4.74 6.16 4.71
CA LYS A 124 6.15 5.73 4.59
C LYS A 124 6.57 4.85 5.77
N ASP A 125 5.85 3.73 5.93
CA ASP A 125 6.05 2.75 7.02
C ASP A 125 7.48 2.20 7.09
N LYS A 126 8.19 2.04 5.97
CA LYS A 126 9.54 1.45 5.99
C LYS A 126 10.56 2.43 6.53
N GLU A 127 10.42 3.69 6.15
CA GLU A 127 11.24 4.80 6.59
C GLU A 127 11.02 4.99 8.10
N LEU A 128 9.77 4.89 8.57
CA LEU A 128 9.46 4.84 10.00
C LEU A 128 10.07 3.61 10.69
N THR A 129 9.99 2.40 10.10
CA THR A 129 10.66 1.20 10.64
C THR A 129 12.18 1.37 10.72
N PHE A 130 12.80 1.97 9.70
CA PHE A 130 14.23 2.22 9.68
C PHE A 130 14.65 3.17 10.79
N LEU A 131 13.87 4.25 11.02
CA LEU A 131 14.18 5.24 12.05
C LEU A 131 13.93 4.75 13.47
N TRP A 132 12.83 4.01 13.69
CA TRP A 132 12.33 3.72 15.03
C TRP A 132 12.47 2.26 15.46
N GLY A 133 12.76 1.36 14.51
CA GLY A 133 12.88 -0.07 14.76
C GLY A 133 11.54 -0.83 14.87
N ASP A 134 11.64 -2.16 14.85
CA ASP A 134 10.48 -3.05 14.76
C ASP A 134 9.57 -3.00 15.98
N ASP A 135 10.13 -2.87 17.18
CA ASP A 135 9.35 -2.83 18.43
C ASP A 135 8.44 -1.60 18.49
N ILE A 136 8.99 -0.43 18.12
CA ILE A 136 8.23 0.82 18.09
C ILE A 136 7.15 0.76 17.01
N MET A 137 7.48 0.23 15.83
CA MET A 137 6.52 0.07 14.74
C MET A 137 5.42 -0.93 15.07
N ARG A 138 5.73 -1.99 15.80
CA ARG A 138 4.73 -2.94 16.30
C ARG A 138 3.77 -2.26 17.26
N LEU A 139 4.27 -1.41 18.17
CA LEU A 139 3.41 -0.63 19.06
C LEU A 139 2.55 0.38 18.29
N TYR A 140 3.14 1.13 17.36
CA TYR A 140 2.44 2.07 16.47
C TYR A 140 1.27 1.40 15.72
N LYS A 141 1.51 0.25 15.08
CA LYS A 141 0.43 -0.50 14.42
C LYS A 141 -0.60 -1.03 15.42
N TYR A 142 -0.14 -1.50 16.57
CA TYR A 142 -1.01 -2.00 17.62
C TYR A 142 -1.94 -0.91 18.16
N THR A 143 -1.52 0.36 18.26
CA THR A 143 -2.33 1.48 18.76
C THR A 143 -3.20 2.16 17.69
N ASN A 144 -3.48 1.49 16.56
CA ASN A 144 -4.18 2.03 15.39
C ASN A 144 -3.41 3.15 14.67
N CYS A 145 -2.11 2.95 14.47
CA CYS A 145 -1.23 3.90 13.80
C CYS A 145 -1.20 5.27 14.50
N ASP A 146 -1.15 5.26 15.84
CA ASP A 146 -1.13 6.48 16.64
C ASP A 146 0.29 7.10 16.64
N PRO A 147 0.49 8.29 16.04
CA PRO A 147 1.81 8.91 15.93
C PRO A 147 2.42 9.34 17.27
N LEU A 148 1.63 9.35 18.37
CA LEU A 148 2.17 9.63 19.71
C LEU A 148 3.28 8.65 20.12
N VAL A 149 3.30 7.45 19.53
CA VAL A 149 4.39 6.48 19.71
C VAL A 149 5.76 7.09 19.34
N PHE A 150 5.84 7.84 18.24
CA PHE A 150 7.09 8.48 17.81
C PHE A 150 7.44 9.66 18.72
N MET A 151 6.44 10.44 19.14
CA MET A 151 6.64 11.58 20.05
C MET A 151 7.23 11.12 21.37
N SER A 152 6.67 10.07 21.97
CA SER A 152 7.22 9.49 23.20
C SER A 152 8.62 8.91 22.99
N SER A 153 8.90 8.30 21.84
CA SER A 153 10.24 7.79 21.51
C SER A 153 11.28 8.89 21.40
N ILE A 154 10.94 10.02 20.77
CA ILE A 154 11.81 11.20 20.67
C ILE A 154 12.13 11.72 22.07
N LEU A 155 11.11 12.04 22.85
CA LEU A 155 11.24 12.65 24.17
C LEU A 155 12.03 11.79 25.17
N ILE A 156 11.87 10.46 25.09
CA ILE A 156 12.63 9.53 25.94
C ILE A 156 14.07 9.35 25.43
N SER A 157 14.29 9.34 24.11
CA SER A 157 15.64 9.18 23.52
C SER A 157 16.57 10.34 23.88
N GLU A 158 16.03 11.54 24.09
CA GLU A 158 16.80 12.73 24.46
C GLU A 158 17.18 12.78 25.94
N LYS A 159 16.94 11.69 26.68
CA LYS A 159 17.35 11.50 28.07
C LYS A 159 16.85 12.60 29.01
N ARG A 160 15.69 13.20 28.71
CA ARG A 160 14.98 14.15 29.57
C ARG A 160 14.90 13.59 31.00
N PRO A 161 15.68 14.12 31.96
CA PRO A 161 15.82 13.52 33.28
C PRO A 161 14.50 13.47 34.03
N GLU A 162 13.63 14.46 33.81
CA GLU A 162 12.31 14.55 34.42
C GLU A 162 11.36 13.44 33.95
N LEU A 163 11.55 12.89 32.74
CA LEU A 163 10.73 11.78 32.22
C LEU A 163 11.21 10.40 32.68
N LYS A 164 12.33 10.30 33.41
CA LYS A 164 12.86 9.01 33.89
C LYS A 164 11.90 8.34 34.87
N SER A 165 11.23 9.11 35.72
CA SER A 165 10.31 8.60 36.74
C SER A 165 9.10 7.85 36.14
N ILE A 166 8.61 8.30 34.99
CA ILE A 166 7.53 7.65 34.22
C ILE A 166 7.90 6.22 33.80
N GLN A 167 9.19 5.95 33.58
CA GLN A 167 9.65 4.66 33.08
C GLN A 167 9.74 3.58 34.19
N ASN A 168 9.44 3.94 35.43
CA ASN A 168 9.45 3.04 36.58
C ASN A 168 8.03 2.48 36.81
N LEU A 169 7.82 1.25 36.35
CA LEU A 169 6.55 0.55 36.53
C LEU A 169 6.40 0.10 37.98
N GLN A 170 5.41 0.66 38.67
CA GLN A 170 4.97 0.18 39.98
C GLN A 170 3.73 -0.68 39.81
N PHE A 171 3.76 -1.90 40.30
CA PHE A 171 2.63 -2.81 40.26
C PHE A 171 2.04 -2.95 41.67
N GLY A 172 0.72 -3.07 41.74
CA GLY A 172 -0.01 -3.22 43.00
C GLY A 172 -1.35 -3.89 42.75
N THR A 173 -2.09 -4.07 43.84
CA THR A 173 -3.38 -4.76 43.83
C THR A 173 -4.52 -3.76 43.69
N LEU A 174 -5.45 -4.03 42.80
CA LEU A 174 -6.73 -3.32 42.73
C LEU A 174 -7.73 -4.04 43.64
N GLN A 175 -8.51 -3.27 44.40
CA GLN A 175 -9.65 -3.79 45.15
C GLN A 175 -10.78 -4.19 44.18
N GLU A 176 -11.88 -4.75 44.69
CA GLU A 176 -13.07 -4.99 43.86
C GLU A 176 -13.66 -3.66 43.34
N PRO A 177 -14.18 -3.62 42.11
CA PRO A 177 -14.64 -2.39 41.50
C PRO A 177 -15.94 -1.91 42.16
N GLU A 178 -15.86 -0.83 42.92
CA GLU A 178 -17.04 -0.13 43.44
C GLU A 178 -17.70 0.71 42.34
N LYS A 179 -19.03 0.75 42.33
CA LYS A 179 -19.78 1.54 41.35
C LYS A 179 -19.41 3.02 41.44
N CYS A 180 -19.04 3.62 40.31
CA CYS A 180 -18.78 5.06 40.21
C CYS A 180 -19.86 5.77 39.39
N GLU A 181 -20.18 7.00 39.81
CA GLU A 181 -21.07 7.90 39.07
C GLU A 181 -20.38 8.47 37.82
N VAL A 182 -21.20 8.83 36.83
CA VAL A 182 -20.72 9.56 35.65
C VAL A 182 -20.61 11.03 36.01
N LEU A 183 -19.38 11.49 36.27
CA LEU A 183 -19.11 12.89 36.55
C LEU A 183 -19.24 13.75 35.29
N ASP A 184 -19.67 14.99 35.45
CA ASP A 184 -19.98 15.89 34.34
C ASP A 184 -18.80 16.11 33.40
N TYR A 185 -17.59 16.28 33.94
CA TYR A 185 -16.38 16.47 33.15
C TYR A 185 -16.00 15.24 32.30
N TYR A 186 -16.65 14.07 32.49
CA TYR A 186 -16.50 12.93 31.57
C TYR A 186 -17.19 13.15 30.22
N ASN A 187 -18.20 14.01 30.16
CA ASN A 187 -18.95 14.36 28.94
C ASN A 187 -18.16 15.35 28.07
N ASP A 188 -17.04 14.91 27.53
CA ASP A 188 -16.12 15.76 26.74
C ASP A 188 -16.58 15.93 25.28
N LYS A 189 -15.90 16.78 24.51
CA LYS A 189 -16.13 17.10 23.08
C LYS A 189 -16.20 15.89 22.14
N HIS A 190 -15.78 14.72 22.59
CA HIS A 190 -15.83 13.47 21.84
C HIS A 190 -17.06 12.60 22.15
N THR A 191 -17.79 12.91 23.22
CA THR A 191 -19.02 12.20 23.60
C THR A 191 -20.24 12.82 22.92
N LYS A 192 -21.30 12.01 22.74
CA LYS A 192 -22.58 12.50 22.17
C LYS A 192 -23.20 13.60 23.03
N ILE A 193 -23.14 13.44 24.35
CA ILE A 193 -23.66 14.40 25.33
C ILE A 193 -22.81 15.68 25.32
N GLY A 194 -21.49 15.56 25.43
CA GLY A 194 -20.60 16.74 25.42
C GLY A 194 -20.74 17.59 24.16
N LYS A 195 -20.88 16.96 22.98
CA LYS A 195 -21.19 17.69 21.74
C LYS A 195 -22.52 18.44 21.79
N LYS A 196 -23.57 17.84 22.36
CA LYS A 196 -24.86 18.52 22.57
C LYS A 196 -24.75 19.68 23.56
N MET A 197 -23.83 19.60 24.51
CA MET A 197 -23.53 20.68 25.46
C MET A 197 -22.60 21.75 24.89
N GLY A 198 -22.28 21.71 23.58
CA GLY A 198 -21.38 22.68 22.94
C GLY A 198 -19.93 22.59 23.41
N ARG A 199 -19.51 21.46 23.99
CA ARG A 199 -18.15 21.32 24.54
C ARG A 199 -17.13 21.15 23.43
N GLY A 200 -16.12 22.02 23.47
CA GLY A 200 -15.04 22.09 22.52
C GLY A 200 -13.65 22.01 23.15
N TYR A 201 -12.63 22.52 22.45
CA TYR A 201 -11.26 22.62 22.94
C TYR A 201 -11.14 23.56 24.13
N ASP A 202 -11.92 24.63 24.21
CA ASP A 202 -11.92 25.51 25.38
C ASP A 202 -12.32 24.76 26.65
N HIS A 203 -13.38 23.95 26.59
CA HIS A 203 -13.78 23.09 27.70
C HIS A 203 -12.72 22.03 28.02
N PHE A 204 -12.05 21.47 27.01
CA PHE A 204 -10.96 20.53 27.22
C PHE A 204 -9.76 21.19 27.94
N LEU A 205 -9.35 22.37 27.49
CA LEU A 205 -8.22 23.12 28.07
C LEU A 205 -8.54 23.60 29.49
N SER A 206 -9.78 24.00 29.77
CA SER A 206 -10.19 24.38 31.12
C SER A 206 -10.27 23.20 32.10
N ASN A 207 -10.39 21.97 31.60
CA ASN A 207 -10.57 20.76 32.41
C ASN A 207 -9.40 19.77 32.33
N ILE A 208 -8.26 20.18 31.75
CA ILE A 208 -7.07 19.33 31.69
C ILE A 208 -6.34 19.35 33.05
N VAL A 209 -6.86 18.52 33.98
CA VAL A 209 -6.27 18.34 35.31
C VAL A 209 -5.36 17.12 35.28
N LEU A 210 -4.09 17.31 35.64
CA LEU A 210 -3.12 16.23 35.85
C LEU A 210 -2.85 16.09 37.35
N SER A 211 -3.16 14.93 37.91
CA SER A 211 -2.70 14.60 39.26
C SER A 211 -1.28 14.02 39.18
N ASN A 212 -0.43 14.32 40.15
CA ASN A 212 0.99 13.93 40.14
C ASN A 212 1.73 14.34 38.84
N PRO A 213 1.72 15.63 38.47
CA PRO A 213 2.30 16.07 37.21
C PRO A 213 3.83 16.05 37.24
N VAL A 214 4.46 15.65 36.12
CA VAL A 214 5.92 15.72 35.94
C VAL A 214 6.41 17.18 35.93
N TYR A 215 5.66 18.04 35.26
CA TYR A 215 5.94 19.47 35.14
C TYR A 215 4.96 20.24 36.01
N ARG A 216 5.43 21.21 36.80
CA ARG A 216 4.54 22.16 37.47
C ARG A 216 3.82 23.02 36.43
N SER A 217 2.57 23.42 36.70
CA SER A 217 1.71 24.11 35.72
C SER A 217 2.45 25.26 35.00
N ASN A 218 2.28 25.34 33.68
CA ASN A 218 2.94 26.25 32.72
C ASN A 218 4.45 26.02 32.44
N ALA A 219 5.12 25.11 33.15
CA ALA A 219 6.51 24.74 32.85
C ALA A 219 6.62 23.57 31.84
N GLU A 220 5.50 22.98 31.43
CA GLU A 220 5.50 21.86 30.49
C GLU A 220 5.88 22.34 29.07
N PRO A 221 6.95 21.78 28.47
CA PRO A 221 7.34 22.13 27.11
C PRO A 221 6.19 21.96 26.12
N TYR A 222 6.16 22.85 25.12
CA TYR A 222 5.17 22.87 24.03
C TYR A 222 3.74 23.23 24.43
N ARG A 223 3.40 23.24 25.72
CA ARG A 223 2.03 23.45 26.20
C ARG A 223 1.45 24.77 25.71
N THR A 224 2.10 25.90 26.02
CA THR A 224 1.60 27.24 25.63
C THR A 224 1.31 27.34 24.14
N LYS A 225 2.25 26.90 23.29
CA LYS A 225 2.06 26.92 21.84
C LYS A 225 0.96 25.96 21.39
N ALA A 226 0.86 24.77 21.98
CA ALA A 226 -0.19 23.83 21.65
C ALA A 226 -1.59 24.38 22.03
N GLU A 227 -1.72 25.03 23.19
CA GLU A 227 -2.98 25.65 23.64
C GLU A 227 -3.42 26.78 22.70
N GLU A 228 -2.49 27.67 22.32
CA GLU A 228 -2.70 28.70 21.30
C GLU A 228 -3.19 28.06 19.99
N LEU A 229 -2.50 27.02 19.49
CA LEU A 229 -2.91 26.31 18.28
C LEU A 229 -4.28 25.63 18.43
N TYR A 230 -4.70 25.17 19.61
CA TYR A 230 -6.05 24.62 19.79
C TYR A 230 -7.12 25.70 19.71
N ARG A 231 -6.85 26.90 20.24
CA ARG A 231 -7.79 28.01 20.26
C ARG A 231 -7.87 28.73 18.93
N GLU A 232 -6.76 28.94 18.25
CA GLU A 232 -6.67 29.93 17.16
C GLU A 232 -6.50 29.31 15.78
N PHE A 233 -5.87 28.14 15.67
CA PHE A 233 -5.57 27.56 14.36
C PHE A 233 -6.83 27.12 13.62
N ARG A 234 -7.03 27.62 12.40
CA ARG A 234 -8.16 27.30 11.50
C ARG A 234 -7.66 27.05 10.09
N ILE A 235 -8.36 26.20 9.34
CA ILE A 235 -8.13 25.93 7.91
C ILE A 235 -9.46 26.14 7.20
N ASP A 236 -9.48 27.01 6.19
CA ASP A 236 -10.66 27.32 5.35
C ASP A 236 -11.91 27.73 6.16
N GLY A 237 -11.73 28.45 7.27
CA GLY A 237 -12.83 28.86 8.15
C GLY A 237 -13.52 27.70 8.90
N LYS A 238 -13.07 26.45 8.72
CA LYS A 238 -13.59 25.29 9.46
C LYS A 238 -13.09 25.37 10.91
N GLY A 239 -13.99 25.05 11.84
CA GLY A 239 -13.80 25.12 13.30
C GLY A 239 -12.72 24.17 13.85
N GLU A 240 -12.98 23.48 14.95
CA GLU A 240 -11.97 22.68 15.67
C GLU A 240 -11.19 21.66 14.80
N LEU A 241 -9.87 21.83 14.73
CA LEU A 241 -8.99 20.97 13.93
C LEU A 241 -8.13 20.05 14.79
N ARG A 242 -8.24 18.75 14.53
CA ARG A 242 -7.32 17.73 15.06
C ARG A 242 -6.07 17.66 14.20
N VAL A 243 -4.96 17.15 14.76
CA VAL A 243 -3.72 16.87 14.01
C VAL A 243 -3.99 16.08 12.73
N LYS A 244 -4.84 15.05 12.76
CA LYS A 244 -5.21 14.29 11.55
C LYS A 244 -5.77 15.15 10.41
N HIS A 245 -6.52 16.21 10.71
CA HIS A 245 -7.07 17.11 9.69
C HIS A 245 -5.97 17.98 9.09
N VAL A 246 -5.01 18.42 9.92
CA VAL A 246 -3.84 19.19 9.46
C VAL A 246 -3.01 18.33 8.50
N LEU A 247 -2.75 17.07 8.86
CA LEU A 247 -1.99 16.14 8.02
C LEU A 247 -2.69 15.81 6.70
N GLU A 248 -4.02 15.69 6.72
CA GLU A 248 -4.82 15.49 5.50
C GLU A 248 -4.67 16.67 4.53
N VAL A 249 -4.70 17.91 5.05
CA VAL A 249 -4.50 19.11 4.24
C VAL A 249 -3.09 19.18 3.67
N ILE A 250 -2.06 18.87 4.47
CA ILE A 250 -0.66 18.82 4.00
C ILE A 250 -0.51 17.80 2.87
N ARG A 251 -1.10 16.61 3.03
CA ARG A 251 -1.09 15.56 2.00
C ARG A 251 -1.75 16.05 0.72
N ASN A 252 -2.91 16.71 0.81
CA ASN A 252 -3.62 17.22 -0.36
C ASN A 252 -2.83 18.35 -1.06
N ARG A 253 -2.18 19.25 -0.30
CA ARG A 253 -1.31 20.29 -0.88
C ARG A 253 -0.15 19.70 -1.68
N LYS A 254 0.46 18.62 -1.21
CA LYS A 254 1.55 17.95 -1.92
C LYS A 254 1.08 17.32 -3.23
N VAL A 255 -0.10 16.70 -3.24
CA VAL A 255 -0.71 16.11 -4.45
C VAL A 255 -1.02 17.19 -5.49
N MET A 256 -1.57 18.33 -5.07
CA MET A 256 -1.86 19.45 -6.00
C MET A 256 -0.60 20.23 -6.40
N GLY A 257 0.39 20.37 -5.51
CA GLY A 257 1.65 21.04 -5.79
C GLY A 257 2.54 20.30 -6.80
N SER A 258 2.41 18.96 -6.87
CA SER A 258 3.05 18.17 -7.93
C SER A 258 2.43 18.36 -9.33
N GLU A 259 1.24 18.98 -9.45
CA GLU A 259 0.65 19.34 -10.75
C GLU A 259 1.04 20.77 -11.19
N SER A 260 1.47 21.64 -10.26
CA SER A 260 1.75 23.07 -10.51
C SER A 260 3.22 23.40 -10.84
N THR A 261 4.14 22.44 -10.81
CA THR A 261 5.58 22.71 -11.00
C THR A 261 6.08 22.20 -12.35
N THR A 262 5.48 22.72 -13.43
CA THR A 262 6.14 22.71 -14.75
C THR A 262 6.85 24.05 -14.90
N THR A 263 7.88 24.27 -14.09
CA THR A 263 8.76 25.42 -14.23
C THR A 263 9.69 25.16 -15.41
N THR A 264 9.59 26.06 -16.37
CA THR A 264 10.37 26.18 -17.59
C THR A 264 11.87 26.22 -17.28
N THR A 265 12.54 25.07 -17.31
CA THR A 265 14.00 25.05 -17.45
C THR A 265 14.31 24.83 -18.92
N THR A 266 14.66 25.93 -19.57
CA THR A 266 15.14 26.03 -20.94
C THR A 266 16.46 25.26 -21.06
N THR A 267 16.38 23.98 -21.38
CA THR A 267 17.52 23.25 -21.96
C THR A 267 17.06 22.70 -23.30
N SER A 268 17.27 23.52 -24.31
CA SER A 268 17.12 23.23 -25.72
C SER A 268 17.93 21.99 -26.12
N LYS A 269 17.24 20.87 -26.33
CA LYS A 269 17.60 19.85 -27.33
C LYS A 269 16.32 19.32 -27.99
N ASN A 270 16.26 19.55 -29.29
CA ASN A 270 15.17 19.24 -30.22
C ASN A 270 14.56 17.86 -30.04
N VAL A 271 13.30 17.81 -29.62
CA VAL A 271 12.34 16.76 -30.02
C VAL A 271 11.05 17.47 -30.38
N SER A 272 10.71 17.47 -31.67
CA SER A 272 9.49 18.08 -32.20
C SER A 272 8.25 17.42 -31.58
N LYS A 273 7.56 18.15 -30.72
CA LYS A 273 6.23 17.76 -30.22
C LYS A 273 5.19 18.16 -31.27
N ASN A 274 4.73 17.18 -32.04
CA ASN A 274 3.38 17.22 -32.59
C ASN A 274 2.41 17.14 -31.41
N VAL A 275 1.80 18.27 -31.02
CA VAL A 275 0.62 18.26 -30.15
C VAL A 275 -0.49 17.65 -30.99
N SER A 276 -0.75 16.36 -30.81
CA SER A 276 -1.86 15.69 -31.48
C SER A 276 -3.15 16.39 -31.06
N GLU A 277 -3.88 16.91 -32.04
CA GLU A 277 -5.20 17.48 -31.85
C GLU A 277 -6.11 16.47 -31.15
N VAL A 278 -6.79 16.89 -30.08
CA VAL A 278 -7.68 16.02 -29.32
C VAL A 278 -8.95 15.77 -30.13
N LYS A 279 -9.12 14.53 -30.62
CA LYS A 279 -10.29 14.11 -31.39
C LYS A 279 -11.39 13.57 -30.47
N LEU A 280 -12.65 13.63 -30.93
CA LEU A 280 -13.75 12.89 -30.29
C LEU A 280 -13.51 11.39 -30.40
N ASP A 281 -13.84 10.65 -29.35
CA ASP A 281 -13.66 9.20 -29.29
C ASP A 281 -14.37 8.44 -30.43
N VAL A 282 -15.58 8.84 -30.84
CA VAL A 282 -16.31 8.28 -31.99
C VAL A 282 -15.58 8.43 -33.34
N ASN A 283 -14.68 9.41 -33.43
CA ASN A 283 -13.85 9.61 -34.62
C ASN A 283 -12.59 8.75 -34.61
N VAL A 284 -12.18 8.25 -33.44
CA VAL A 284 -10.99 7.43 -33.26
C VAL A 284 -11.34 5.95 -33.17
N PHE A 285 -12.34 5.60 -32.34
CA PHE A 285 -12.79 4.25 -32.07
C PHE A 285 -14.08 3.96 -32.84
N LYS A 286 -13.98 3.11 -33.87
CA LYS A 286 -15.13 2.67 -34.66
C LYS A 286 -15.81 1.50 -33.96
N VAL A 287 -16.65 1.83 -32.99
CA VAL A 287 -17.48 0.87 -32.27
C VAL A 287 -18.62 0.42 -33.17
N ASN A 288 -18.65 -0.87 -33.48
CA ASN A 288 -19.62 -1.53 -34.35
C ASN A 288 -19.95 -2.94 -33.81
N ASP A 289 -20.72 -3.74 -34.57
CA ASP A 289 -21.11 -5.08 -34.14
C ASP A 289 -19.94 -6.06 -33.98
N SER A 290 -18.79 -5.78 -34.60
CA SER A 290 -17.57 -6.57 -34.41
C SER A 290 -16.77 -6.19 -33.16
N THR A 291 -17.20 -5.16 -32.42
CA THR A 291 -16.51 -4.70 -31.21
C THR A 291 -16.71 -5.68 -30.05
N VAL A 292 -15.59 -6.17 -29.50
CA VAL A 292 -15.61 -7.19 -28.45
C VAL A 292 -15.13 -6.60 -27.13
N GLY A 293 -16.03 -6.55 -26.13
CA GLY A 293 -15.67 -6.22 -24.75
C GLY A 293 -14.92 -7.37 -24.08
N LEU A 294 -13.79 -7.10 -23.43
CA LEU A 294 -12.93 -8.14 -22.87
C LEU A 294 -13.21 -8.50 -21.40
N GLY A 295 -14.10 -7.76 -20.73
CA GLY A 295 -14.62 -8.08 -19.39
C GLY A 295 -13.69 -7.69 -18.24
N PHE A 296 -13.06 -6.53 -18.33
CA PHE A 296 -12.20 -5.96 -17.28
C PHE A 296 -12.93 -4.91 -16.42
N LYS A 297 -12.32 -4.50 -15.29
CA LYS A 297 -12.91 -3.48 -14.39
C LYS A 297 -12.94 -2.07 -14.99
N ASN A 298 -12.28 -1.88 -16.11
CA ASN A 298 -12.13 -0.64 -16.86
C ASN A 298 -12.65 -0.90 -18.30
N ALA A 299 -12.84 0.16 -19.09
CA ALA A 299 -13.33 0.00 -20.45
C ALA A 299 -12.20 -0.63 -21.31
N THR A 300 -12.27 -1.95 -21.49
CA THR A 300 -11.31 -2.72 -22.28
C THR A 300 -12.02 -3.48 -23.38
N PHE A 301 -11.67 -3.18 -24.63
CA PHE A 301 -12.34 -3.76 -25.79
C PHE A 301 -11.42 -3.80 -27.01
N VAL A 302 -11.82 -4.58 -28.00
CA VAL A 302 -11.15 -4.65 -29.30
C VAL A 302 -12.08 -4.04 -30.34
N CYS A 303 -11.64 -3.00 -31.02
CA CYS A 303 -12.39 -2.34 -32.09
C CYS A 303 -11.46 -1.87 -33.21
N ASP A 304 -12.07 -1.39 -34.27
CA ASP A 304 -11.40 -0.71 -35.36
C ASP A 304 -10.95 0.70 -34.93
N VAL A 305 -9.73 1.08 -35.29
CA VAL A 305 -9.15 2.39 -34.99
C VAL A 305 -8.70 3.09 -36.25
N VAL A 306 -9.02 4.38 -36.34
CA VAL A 306 -8.49 5.29 -37.36
C VAL A 306 -7.16 5.85 -36.85
N VAL A 307 -6.05 5.31 -37.37
CA VAL A 307 -4.68 5.74 -37.03
C VAL A 307 -4.21 6.73 -38.10
N GLY A 308 -3.59 7.84 -37.68
CA GLY A 308 -2.96 8.80 -38.61
C GLY A 308 -3.85 10.02 -38.92
N GLY A 309 -3.31 11.22 -38.68
CA GLY A 309 -3.94 12.50 -38.99
C GLY A 309 -3.80 12.95 -40.45
N ASN A 310 -3.32 12.09 -41.35
CA ASN A 310 -3.19 12.45 -42.76
C ASN A 310 -4.23 11.69 -43.59
N GLU A 311 -5.12 12.47 -44.17
CA GLU A 311 -5.95 12.10 -45.31
C GLU A 311 -5.08 11.39 -46.37
N LYS A 312 -5.53 10.21 -46.81
CA LYS A 312 -4.94 9.34 -47.85
C LYS A 312 -3.90 8.33 -47.34
N GLY A 313 -4.39 7.20 -46.81
CA GLY A 313 -3.75 5.91 -47.11
C GLY A 313 -3.60 4.88 -45.98
N GLU A 314 -3.79 5.23 -44.71
CA GLU A 314 -3.66 4.22 -43.64
C GLU A 314 -5.00 3.56 -43.32
N GLY A 315 -5.08 2.26 -43.60
CA GLY A 315 -6.29 1.44 -43.41
C GLY A 315 -6.72 1.33 -41.95
N VAL A 316 -8.01 1.14 -41.74
CA VAL A 316 -8.60 0.78 -40.45
C VAL A 316 -7.93 -0.48 -39.94
N LYS A 317 -7.38 -0.42 -38.72
CA LYS A 317 -6.77 -1.59 -38.06
C LYS A 317 -7.50 -1.87 -36.76
N ARG A 318 -7.74 -3.16 -36.52
CA ARG A 318 -8.28 -3.62 -35.24
C ARG A 318 -7.21 -3.44 -34.16
N LYS A 319 -7.57 -2.77 -33.05
CA LYS A 319 -6.70 -2.48 -31.91
C LYS A 319 -7.36 -2.92 -30.61
N PHE A 320 -6.53 -3.27 -29.63
CA PHE A 320 -6.95 -3.39 -28.24
C PHE A 320 -6.94 -1.99 -27.61
N ILE A 321 -8.05 -1.62 -26.97
CA ILE A 321 -8.28 -0.30 -26.38
C ILE A 321 -8.50 -0.46 -24.88
N LYS A 322 -7.85 0.42 -24.11
CA LYS A 322 -8.02 0.51 -22.66
C LYS A 322 -8.27 1.96 -22.22
N ILE A 323 -9.44 2.22 -21.64
CA ILE A 323 -9.86 3.53 -21.13
C ILE A 323 -10.26 3.43 -19.66
N GLY A 324 -10.07 4.51 -18.90
CA GLY A 324 -10.41 4.58 -17.47
C GLY A 324 -9.30 4.09 -16.53
N GLU A 325 -8.05 4.11 -17.00
CA GLU A 325 -6.84 3.93 -16.18
C GLU A 325 -6.18 5.28 -15.90
N THR A 326 -5.26 5.31 -14.94
CA THR A 326 -4.47 6.51 -14.65
C THR A 326 -3.41 6.74 -15.72
N GLY A 327 -3.07 7.99 -16.01
CA GLY A 327 -1.99 8.29 -16.97
C GLY A 327 -0.63 7.69 -16.58
N GLU A 328 -0.39 7.48 -15.28
CA GLU A 328 0.80 6.77 -14.79
C GLU A 328 0.78 5.28 -15.18
N ASP A 329 -0.35 4.59 -15.00
CA ASP A 329 -0.51 3.19 -15.42
C ASP A 329 -0.37 3.04 -16.95
N LEU A 330 -0.91 4.00 -17.72
CA LEU A 330 -0.80 3.99 -19.18
C LEU A 330 0.65 4.16 -19.65
N LYS A 331 1.37 5.14 -19.08
CA LYS A 331 2.80 5.35 -19.36
C LYS A 331 3.64 4.15 -18.94
N PHE A 332 3.32 3.53 -17.81
CA PHE A 332 3.96 2.30 -17.37
C PHE A 332 3.76 1.18 -18.39
N ALA A 333 2.54 0.97 -18.89
CA ALA A 333 2.25 -0.05 -19.91
C ALA A 333 3.05 0.18 -21.22
N VAL A 334 3.10 1.41 -21.72
CA VAL A 334 3.88 1.76 -22.93
C VAL A 334 5.38 1.53 -22.72
N GLN A 335 5.93 2.02 -21.61
CA GLN A 335 7.35 1.83 -21.31
C GLN A 335 7.70 0.35 -21.11
N SER A 336 6.83 -0.42 -20.46
CA SER A 336 6.96 -1.87 -20.36
C SER A 336 6.99 -2.54 -21.73
N SER A 337 6.10 -2.14 -22.65
CA SER A 337 6.09 -2.68 -24.00
C SER A 337 7.41 -2.42 -24.74
N MET A 338 7.91 -1.18 -24.70
CA MET A 338 9.20 -0.80 -25.28
C MET A 338 10.35 -1.58 -24.65
N PHE A 339 10.32 -1.79 -23.33
CA PHE A 339 11.35 -2.53 -22.64
C PHE A 339 11.35 -4.03 -23.02
N ARG A 340 10.17 -4.65 -23.18
CA ARG A 340 10.05 -6.03 -23.68
C ARG A 340 10.62 -6.17 -25.09
N GLU A 341 10.30 -5.23 -25.98
CA GLU A 341 10.81 -5.23 -27.35
C GLU A 341 12.35 -5.19 -27.38
N GLU A 342 12.96 -4.28 -26.63
CA GLU A 342 14.42 -4.19 -26.48
C GLU A 342 15.04 -5.47 -25.88
N LEU A 343 14.30 -6.14 -24.99
CA LEU A 343 14.72 -7.43 -24.43
C LEU A 343 14.67 -8.58 -25.43
N GLY A 344 13.96 -8.43 -26.54
CA GLY A 344 13.65 -9.53 -27.45
C GLY A 344 12.52 -10.43 -26.92
N VAL A 345 11.71 -9.94 -25.99
CA VAL A 345 10.48 -10.60 -25.54
C VAL A 345 9.33 -10.05 -26.38
N LYS A 346 8.46 -10.93 -26.90
CA LYS A 346 7.39 -10.49 -27.80
C LYS A 346 6.52 -9.40 -27.15
N SER A 347 6.50 -8.22 -27.76
CA SER A 347 5.65 -7.11 -27.32
C SER A 347 4.76 -6.63 -28.47
N LEU A 348 3.67 -5.96 -28.12
CA LEU A 348 2.82 -5.26 -29.08
C LEU A 348 3.05 -3.77 -28.96
N LYS A 349 3.11 -3.10 -30.11
CA LYS A 349 3.21 -1.65 -30.15
C LYS A 349 2.05 -1.06 -29.36
N SER A 350 2.41 -0.24 -28.39
CA SER A 350 1.49 0.37 -27.44
C SER A 350 1.71 1.87 -27.47
N GLU A 351 0.64 2.64 -27.53
CA GLU A 351 0.67 4.10 -27.49
C GLU A 351 -0.45 4.66 -26.63
N VAL A 352 -0.27 5.89 -26.15
CA VAL A 352 -1.32 6.63 -25.44
C VAL A 352 -1.89 7.67 -26.38
N VAL A 353 -3.20 7.61 -26.59
CA VAL A 353 -3.94 8.64 -27.33
C VAL A 353 -4.84 9.42 -26.38
N ARG A 354 -5.05 10.71 -26.68
CA ARG A 354 -5.99 11.56 -25.94
C ARG A 354 -7.25 11.73 -26.76
N VAL A 355 -8.39 11.45 -26.16
CA VAL A 355 -9.69 11.54 -26.82
C VAL A 355 -10.70 12.25 -25.95
N LYS A 356 -11.55 13.08 -26.55
CA LYS A 356 -12.69 13.68 -25.88
C LYS A 356 -13.85 12.69 -25.88
N VAL A 357 -14.33 12.34 -24.69
CA VAL A 357 -15.38 11.33 -24.51
C VAL A 357 -16.72 11.88 -25.00
N SER A 358 -17.31 11.22 -26.00
CA SER A 358 -18.67 11.53 -26.46
C SER A 358 -19.72 10.79 -25.62
N ARG A 359 -20.99 11.17 -25.79
CA ARG A 359 -22.13 10.42 -25.25
C ARG A 359 -22.59 9.27 -26.17
N GLU A 360 -21.98 9.14 -27.35
CA GLU A 360 -22.39 8.17 -28.37
C GLU A 360 -21.81 6.78 -28.11
N ILE A 361 -20.63 6.70 -27.50
CA ILE A 361 -20.03 5.41 -27.13
C ILE A 361 -20.50 4.99 -25.73
N ASP A 362 -21.35 3.95 -25.68
CA ASP A 362 -21.74 3.29 -24.43
C ASP A 362 -20.65 2.32 -23.95
N TYR A 363 -19.62 2.84 -23.28
CA TYR A 363 -18.54 2.04 -22.71
C TYR A 363 -19.03 0.99 -21.70
N GLY A 364 -20.07 1.32 -20.92
CA GLY A 364 -20.71 0.40 -20.00
C GLY A 364 -21.36 -0.77 -20.75
N GLY A 365 -22.10 -0.47 -21.81
CA GLY A 365 -22.70 -1.43 -22.72
C GLY A 365 -21.67 -2.32 -23.40
N ILE A 366 -20.56 -1.78 -23.90
CA ILE A 366 -19.45 -2.56 -24.46
C ILE A 366 -18.90 -3.56 -23.43
N ALA A 367 -18.69 -3.12 -22.18
CA ALA A 367 -18.20 -4.00 -21.12
C ALA A 367 -19.21 -5.11 -20.77
N SER A 368 -20.52 -4.80 -20.82
CA SER A 368 -21.60 -5.76 -20.52
C SER A 368 -21.69 -6.89 -21.53
N LYS A 369 -21.32 -6.65 -22.81
CA LYS A 369 -21.27 -7.66 -23.88
C LYS A 369 -20.15 -8.70 -23.68
N GLY A 370 -19.17 -8.42 -22.82
CA GLY A 370 -18.04 -9.33 -22.54
C GLY A 370 -18.35 -10.38 -21.47
N LYS A 371 -17.34 -11.21 -21.13
CA LYS A 371 -17.42 -12.24 -20.06
C LYS A 371 -17.81 -11.70 -18.66
N GLY A 372 -17.84 -10.37 -18.50
CA GLY A 372 -18.15 -9.71 -17.24
C GLY A 372 -19.66 -9.50 -16.98
N GLY A 373 -20.48 -9.42 -18.02
CA GLY A 373 -21.92 -9.14 -17.92
C GLY A 373 -22.26 -7.76 -17.32
N GLU A 374 -23.53 -7.59 -16.97
CA GLU A 374 -24.12 -6.32 -16.48
C GLU A 374 -23.41 -5.75 -15.23
N LYS A 375 -22.78 -6.62 -14.43
CA LYS A 375 -22.05 -6.24 -13.22
C LYS A 375 -20.97 -5.17 -13.46
N TRP A 376 -20.34 -5.16 -14.63
CA TRP A 376 -19.26 -4.22 -14.91
C TRP A 376 -19.72 -2.90 -15.51
N ARG A 377 -20.94 -2.81 -16.03
CA ARG A 377 -21.47 -1.63 -16.73
C ARG A 377 -21.24 -0.34 -15.93
N LEU A 378 -21.87 -0.26 -14.75
CA LEU A 378 -21.78 0.92 -13.86
C LEU A 378 -20.36 1.16 -13.32
N GLY A 379 -19.58 0.10 -13.15
CA GLY A 379 -18.20 0.19 -12.67
C GLY A 379 -17.27 0.82 -13.71
N VAL A 380 -17.47 0.46 -14.98
CA VAL A 380 -16.72 0.96 -16.12
C VAL A 380 -17.09 2.42 -16.40
N GLU A 381 -18.38 2.75 -16.44
CA GLU A 381 -18.85 4.14 -16.61
C GLU A 381 -18.22 5.07 -15.57
N ARG A 382 -18.29 4.70 -14.29
CA ARG A 382 -17.69 5.47 -13.19
C ARG A 382 -16.18 5.66 -13.35
N LYS A 383 -15.47 4.66 -13.89
CA LYS A 383 -14.02 4.76 -14.12
C LYS A 383 -13.68 5.67 -15.28
N VAL A 384 -14.42 5.58 -16.38
CA VAL A 384 -14.26 6.48 -17.53
C VAL A 384 -14.53 7.91 -17.08
N ASP A 385 -15.61 8.15 -16.33
CA ASP A 385 -15.94 9.46 -15.79
C ASP A 385 -14.86 10.01 -14.85
N LYS A 386 -14.32 9.17 -13.97
CA LYS A 386 -13.24 9.57 -13.06
C LYS A 386 -11.94 9.90 -13.80
N ALA A 387 -11.72 9.33 -14.98
CA ALA A 387 -10.51 9.56 -15.78
C ALA A 387 -10.61 10.81 -16.67
N LYS A 388 -11.80 11.43 -16.78
CA LYS A 388 -11.98 12.68 -17.55
C LYS A 388 -11.29 13.83 -16.85
N ASP A 389 -10.56 14.63 -17.62
CA ASP A 389 -10.17 15.97 -17.20
C ASP A 389 -11.35 16.96 -17.25
N GLU A 390 -11.10 18.21 -16.90
CA GLU A 390 -12.09 19.30 -16.90
C GLU A 390 -12.75 19.53 -18.27
N ASN A 391 -12.10 19.12 -19.36
CA ASN A 391 -12.58 19.27 -20.73
C ASN A 391 -13.29 18.01 -21.25
N GLY A 392 -13.46 16.99 -20.40
CA GLY A 392 -14.03 15.69 -20.77
C GLY A 392 -13.08 14.82 -21.59
N VAL A 393 -11.77 15.10 -21.55
CA VAL A 393 -10.74 14.35 -22.28
C VAL A 393 -10.20 13.24 -21.39
N VAL A 394 -10.00 12.06 -21.97
CA VAL A 394 -9.38 10.91 -21.32
C VAL A 394 -8.15 10.46 -22.10
N GLU A 395 -7.19 9.87 -21.39
CA GLU A 395 -6.12 9.09 -22.01
C GLU A 395 -6.59 7.65 -22.23
N ALA A 396 -6.25 7.10 -23.39
CA ALA A 396 -6.56 5.74 -23.79
C ALA A 396 -5.29 5.01 -24.22
N LEU A 397 -5.09 3.78 -23.73
CA LEU A 397 -4.09 2.88 -24.28
C LEU A 397 -4.60 2.31 -25.60
N VAL A 398 -3.83 2.44 -26.66
CA VAL A 398 -4.05 1.75 -27.94
C VAL A 398 -2.91 0.76 -28.11
N VAL A 399 -3.26 -0.51 -28.27
CA VAL A 399 -2.30 -1.59 -28.47
C VAL A 399 -2.66 -2.30 -29.76
N ASP A 400 -1.66 -2.69 -30.54
CA ASP A 400 -1.89 -3.60 -31.67
C ASP A 400 -2.67 -4.85 -31.20
N VAL A 401 -3.44 -5.48 -32.09
CA VAL A 401 -4.13 -6.73 -31.71
C VAL A 401 -3.19 -7.90 -31.85
N PHE A 402 -3.27 -8.81 -30.87
CA PHE A 402 -2.70 -10.14 -30.97
C PHE A 402 -3.73 -11.06 -31.63
N GLU A 403 -3.73 -11.11 -32.96
CA GLU A 403 -4.68 -11.94 -33.69
C GLU A 403 -4.47 -13.43 -33.39
N GLU A 404 -5.57 -14.19 -33.43
CA GLU A 404 -5.63 -15.65 -33.21
C GLU A 404 -5.15 -16.14 -31.84
N ALA A 405 -4.90 -15.23 -30.92
CA ALA A 405 -4.43 -15.58 -29.60
C ALA A 405 -5.56 -15.99 -28.66
N ILE A 406 -5.26 -16.97 -27.81
CA ILE A 406 -6.13 -17.40 -26.72
C ILE A 406 -5.57 -16.94 -25.38
N ARG A 407 -6.44 -16.76 -24.39
CA ARG A 407 -6.00 -16.47 -23.02
C ARG A 407 -5.28 -17.69 -22.46
N MET A 408 -4.19 -17.47 -21.72
CA MET A 408 -3.48 -18.55 -21.03
C MET A 408 -4.39 -19.28 -20.03
N SER A 409 -5.40 -18.60 -19.47
CA SER A 409 -6.44 -19.22 -18.63
C SER A 409 -7.30 -20.23 -19.38
N ASP A 410 -7.51 -19.99 -20.67
CA ASP A 410 -8.40 -20.75 -21.55
C ASP A 410 -7.65 -21.88 -22.27
N LEU A 411 -6.31 -21.88 -22.25
CA LEU A 411 -5.45 -22.96 -22.79
C LEU A 411 -5.66 -24.27 -22.01
N ARG A 412 -5.95 -25.36 -22.71
CA ARG A 412 -6.24 -26.70 -22.19
C ARG A 412 -5.10 -27.67 -22.51
N LYS A 413 -5.08 -28.84 -21.85
CA LYS A 413 -4.02 -29.85 -22.03
C LYS A 413 -4.08 -30.51 -23.41
N GLU A 414 -5.23 -30.44 -24.06
CA GLU A 414 -5.47 -31.05 -25.37
C GLU A 414 -5.03 -30.11 -26.50
N ASP A 415 -4.80 -28.83 -26.22
CA ASP A 415 -4.36 -27.87 -27.22
C ASP A 415 -2.87 -28.09 -27.53
N GLU A 416 -2.47 -28.17 -28.80
CA GLU A 416 -1.09 -28.47 -29.22
C GLU A 416 -0.05 -27.53 -28.58
N MET A 417 -0.40 -26.26 -28.46
CA MET A 417 0.39 -25.22 -27.79
C MET A 417 0.81 -25.60 -26.37
N TRP A 418 -0.01 -26.39 -25.65
CA TRP A 418 0.30 -26.85 -24.30
C TRP A 418 1.57 -27.70 -24.26
N TRP A 419 1.81 -28.47 -25.32
CA TRP A 419 2.93 -29.40 -25.40
C TRP A 419 4.18 -28.81 -26.05
N SER A 420 4.11 -27.57 -26.51
CA SER A 420 5.28 -26.85 -27.03
C SER A 420 6.44 -26.85 -26.02
N GLU A 421 7.64 -27.17 -26.51
CA GLU A 421 8.90 -27.13 -25.75
C GLU A 421 9.28 -25.68 -25.38
N GLU A 422 8.85 -24.71 -26.18
CA GLU A 422 9.14 -23.28 -25.97
C GLU A 422 8.22 -22.64 -24.92
N LEU A 423 7.06 -23.23 -24.64
CA LEU A 423 6.06 -22.65 -23.73
C LEU A 423 6.65 -22.34 -22.35
N GLY A 424 7.42 -23.26 -21.80
CA GLY A 424 8.01 -23.10 -20.46
C GLY A 424 8.99 -21.92 -20.41
N GLU A 425 9.83 -21.79 -21.44
CA GLU A 425 10.84 -20.74 -21.55
C GLU A 425 10.21 -19.36 -21.78
N GLU A 426 9.32 -19.23 -22.76
CA GLU A 426 8.68 -17.96 -23.09
C GLU A 426 7.79 -17.47 -21.95
N LEU A 427 7.03 -18.37 -21.32
CA LEU A 427 6.25 -18.02 -20.13
C LEU A 427 7.18 -17.57 -18.99
N LEU A 428 8.29 -18.28 -18.75
CA LEU A 428 9.25 -17.91 -17.72
C LEU A 428 9.84 -16.51 -17.95
N LYS A 429 10.28 -16.19 -19.18
CA LYS A 429 10.78 -14.85 -19.53
C LYS A 429 9.75 -13.77 -19.24
N VAL A 430 8.48 -13.99 -19.62
CA VAL A 430 7.39 -13.04 -19.38
C VAL A 430 7.10 -12.86 -17.89
N LEU A 431 7.06 -13.95 -17.12
CA LEU A 431 6.83 -13.88 -15.67
C LEU A 431 7.98 -13.17 -14.93
N MET A 432 9.22 -13.45 -15.33
CA MET A 432 10.41 -12.79 -14.80
C MET A 432 10.40 -11.30 -15.14
N PHE A 433 10.09 -10.95 -16.39
CA PHE A 433 9.94 -9.56 -16.82
C PHE A 433 8.87 -8.82 -16.00
N ARG A 434 7.65 -9.35 -15.94
CA ARG A 434 6.54 -8.72 -15.19
C ARG A 434 6.89 -8.54 -13.72
N LYS A 435 7.62 -9.50 -13.15
CA LYS A 435 8.13 -9.38 -11.79
C LYS A 435 9.21 -8.32 -11.67
N TRP A 436 10.12 -8.21 -12.63
CA TRP A 436 11.19 -7.21 -12.70
C TRP A 436 10.69 -5.78 -12.84
N VAL A 437 9.62 -5.54 -13.60
CA VAL A 437 9.04 -4.20 -13.72
C VAL A 437 8.05 -3.86 -12.59
N GLY A 438 7.73 -4.84 -11.75
CA GLY A 438 6.78 -4.66 -10.64
C GLY A 438 5.34 -4.56 -11.13
N SER A 439 4.94 -5.44 -12.04
CA SER A 439 3.58 -5.50 -12.58
C SER A 439 2.58 -6.07 -11.56
N LYS A 440 1.41 -5.44 -11.44
CA LYS A 440 0.43 -5.71 -10.36
C LYS A 440 -0.37 -7.00 -10.55
N ASP A 441 -0.65 -7.39 -11.79
CA ASP A 441 -1.61 -8.46 -12.10
C ASP A 441 -1.00 -9.56 -12.98
N THR A 442 0.01 -10.27 -12.47
CA THR A 442 0.69 -11.36 -13.20
C THR A 442 -0.12 -12.65 -13.15
N ASN A 443 -1.20 -12.78 -13.90
CA ASN A 443 -2.04 -13.99 -13.87
C ASN A 443 -2.33 -14.52 -15.27
N ALA A 444 -2.82 -15.77 -15.36
CA ALA A 444 -3.13 -16.42 -16.64
C ALA A 444 -4.22 -15.72 -17.45
N PHE A 445 -5.04 -14.87 -16.84
CA PHE A 445 -6.09 -14.11 -17.54
C PHE A 445 -5.51 -12.89 -18.29
N ASN A 446 -4.37 -12.36 -17.84
CA ASN A 446 -3.68 -11.21 -18.43
C ASN A 446 -2.54 -11.61 -19.38
N LEU A 447 -2.42 -12.90 -19.68
CA LEU A 447 -1.46 -13.45 -20.61
C LEU A 447 -2.21 -14.06 -21.79
N MET A 448 -1.74 -13.74 -22.99
CA MET A 448 -2.22 -14.33 -24.23
C MET A 448 -1.13 -15.23 -24.80
N VAL A 449 -1.54 -16.31 -25.45
CA VAL A 449 -0.65 -17.24 -26.14
C VAL A 449 -1.15 -17.47 -27.55
N ARG A 450 -0.23 -17.54 -28.50
CA ARG A 450 -0.53 -17.99 -29.86
C ARG A 450 0.61 -18.85 -30.39
N GLU A 451 0.25 -19.70 -31.35
CA GLU A 451 1.20 -20.42 -32.17
C GLU A 451 1.40 -19.66 -33.49
N LEU A 452 2.65 -19.54 -33.92
CA LEU A 452 3.01 -19.05 -35.23
C LEU A 452 3.65 -20.19 -36.01
N THR A 453 3.28 -20.29 -37.29
CA THR A 453 3.97 -21.18 -38.22
C THR A 453 4.97 -20.36 -39.02
N GLU A 454 6.26 -20.57 -38.78
CA GLU A 454 7.35 -19.92 -39.52
C GLU A 454 8.08 -20.98 -40.34
N GLY A 455 7.64 -21.17 -41.59
CA GLY A 455 8.08 -22.28 -42.44
C GLY A 455 7.59 -23.63 -41.91
N SER A 456 8.51 -24.55 -41.61
CA SER A 456 8.20 -25.86 -41.01
C SER A 456 8.27 -25.85 -39.47
N LYS A 457 8.64 -24.73 -38.85
CA LYS A 457 8.79 -24.62 -37.39
C LYS A 457 7.57 -23.94 -36.79
N LYS A 458 7.01 -24.56 -35.75
CA LYS A 458 6.02 -23.94 -34.87
C LYS A 458 6.76 -23.14 -33.80
N LYS A 459 6.44 -21.86 -33.70
CA LYS A 459 6.99 -20.95 -32.68
C LYS A 459 5.87 -20.52 -31.76
N LEU A 460 6.12 -20.52 -30.45
CA LEU A 460 5.14 -20.04 -29.49
C LEU A 460 5.43 -18.61 -29.08
N GLU A 461 4.40 -17.77 -29.02
CA GLU A 461 4.52 -16.42 -28.48
C GLU A 461 3.64 -16.25 -27.24
N VAL A 462 4.24 -15.82 -26.13
CA VAL A 462 3.53 -15.43 -24.90
C VAL A 462 3.53 -13.91 -24.76
N LEU A 463 2.34 -13.33 -24.71
CA LEU A 463 2.15 -11.88 -24.67
C LEU A 463 1.52 -11.42 -23.35
N SER A 464 2.06 -10.32 -22.83
CA SER A 464 1.53 -9.55 -21.73
C SER A 464 0.63 -8.43 -22.29
N VAL A 465 -0.69 -8.48 -22.05
CA VAL A 465 -1.67 -7.55 -22.65
C VAL A 465 -2.19 -6.48 -21.70
N ASP A 466 -1.88 -6.59 -20.41
CA ASP A 466 -2.27 -5.60 -19.40
C ASP A 466 -1.20 -5.47 -18.32
N GLU A 467 -0.34 -4.47 -18.49
CA GLU A 467 0.71 -4.12 -17.54
C GLU A 467 0.30 -2.92 -16.72
N GLY A 468 -0.17 -3.18 -15.49
CA GLY A 468 -0.41 -2.14 -14.50
C GLY A 468 0.69 -2.10 -13.46
N LYS A 469 1.01 -0.90 -12.96
CA LYS A 469 2.05 -0.72 -11.94
C LYS A 469 1.57 -1.27 -10.59
N ALA A 470 2.39 -2.07 -9.92
CA ALA A 470 2.07 -2.51 -8.57
C ALA A 470 2.17 -1.34 -7.59
N GLY A 471 1.15 -1.20 -6.75
CA GLY A 471 1.17 -0.23 -5.64
C GLY A 471 2.29 -0.57 -4.65
N GLY A 472 2.74 0.44 -3.89
CA GLY A 472 3.85 0.30 -2.97
C GLY A 472 3.68 -0.80 -1.91
N GLU A 473 2.44 -1.18 -1.55
CA GLU A 473 2.12 -2.28 -0.63
C GLU A 473 2.28 -3.66 -1.29
N ARG A 474 1.76 -3.88 -2.51
CA ARG A 474 2.00 -5.13 -3.26
C ARG A 474 3.49 -5.36 -3.54
N LEU A 475 4.23 -4.29 -3.85
CA LEU A 475 5.68 -4.34 -3.97
C LEU A 475 6.38 -4.64 -2.62
N LYS A 476 5.76 -4.30 -1.47
CA LYS A 476 6.28 -4.68 -0.15
C LYS A 476 6.11 -6.18 0.10
N ASP A 477 4.94 -6.72 -0.21
CA ASP A 477 4.60 -8.13 0.06
C ASP A 477 5.31 -9.09 -0.90
N GLY A 478 5.50 -8.68 -2.16
CA GLY A 478 6.14 -9.49 -3.20
C GLY A 478 7.64 -9.79 -2.99
N LEU A 479 8.32 -9.03 -2.13
CA LEU A 479 9.75 -9.19 -1.82
C LEU A 479 10.07 -10.47 -1.03
N GLY A 480 9.09 -11.00 -0.30
CA GLY A 480 9.27 -12.18 0.57
C GLY A 480 8.81 -13.50 -0.07
N LYS A 481 7.70 -13.47 -0.81
CA LYS A 481 6.96 -14.68 -1.25
C LYS A 481 6.77 -14.79 -2.78
N GLY A 482 7.32 -13.84 -3.55
CA GLY A 482 6.93 -13.62 -4.94
C GLY A 482 5.69 -12.73 -5.04
N LEU A 483 5.54 -12.01 -6.17
CA LEU A 483 4.35 -11.19 -6.39
C LEU A 483 3.14 -12.12 -6.49
N GLU A 484 2.31 -12.14 -5.45
CA GLU A 484 1.10 -12.95 -5.42
C GLU A 484 0.18 -12.54 -6.58
N THR A 485 -0.19 -13.54 -7.37
CA THR A 485 -1.03 -13.35 -8.56
C THR A 485 -2.48 -13.46 -8.15
N ALA A 486 -3.32 -12.49 -8.52
CA ALA A 486 -4.74 -12.49 -8.12
C ALA A 486 -5.52 -13.73 -8.60
N GLN A 487 -5.01 -14.41 -9.64
CA GLN A 487 -5.46 -15.72 -10.10
C GLN A 487 -4.23 -16.59 -10.36
N LYS A 488 -4.26 -17.83 -9.85
CA LYS A 488 -3.12 -18.75 -9.96
C LYS A 488 -2.90 -19.16 -11.42
N ILE A 489 -1.65 -19.12 -11.86
CA ILE A 489 -1.22 -19.84 -13.06
C ILE A 489 -1.35 -21.34 -12.74
N LYS A 490 -1.82 -22.15 -13.70
CA LYS A 490 -1.97 -23.60 -13.53
C LYS A 490 -0.63 -24.19 -13.08
N GLY A 491 -0.65 -25.08 -12.08
CA GLY A 491 0.57 -25.61 -11.47
C GLY A 491 1.50 -26.27 -12.50
N GLU A 492 0.91 -26.97 -13.47
CA GLU A 492 1.63 -27.64 -14.55
C GLU A 492 2.35 -26.68 -15.51
N LEU A 493 1.82 -25.47 -15.73
CA LEU A 493 2.53 -24.44 -16.51
C LEU A 493 3.76 -23.92 -15.76
N LEU A 494 3.66 -23.82 -14.43
CA LEU A 494 4.79 -23.43 -13.59
C LEU A 494 5.84 -24.54 -13.49
N GLU A 495 5.44 -25.81 -13.60
CA GLU A 495 6.37 -26.94 -13.76
C GLU A 495 7.15 -26.83 -15.07
N LYS A 496 6.49 -26.54 -16.20
CA LYS A 496 7.18 -26.26 -17.47
C LYS A 496 8.18 -25.11 -17.36
N CYS A 497 7.84 -24.02 -16.67
CA CYS A 497 8.81 -22.96 -16.39
C CYS A 497 10.00 -23.43 -15.55
N ALA A 498 9.75 -24.31 -14.57
CA ALA A 498 10.81 -24.85 -13.73
C ALA A 498 11.74 -25.83 -14.47
N ASP A 499 11.22 -26.55 -15.46
CA ASP A 499 12.01 -27.42 -16.33
C ASP A 499 12.82 -26.60 -17.34
N ALA A 500 12.20 -25.63 -18.02
CA ALA A 500 12.89 -24.70 -18.91
C ALA A 500 14.04 -23.95 -18.21
N LEU A 501 13.87 -23.60 -16.94
CA LEU A 501 14.94 -22.97 -16.15
C LEU A 501 16.18 -23.86 -15.97
N VAL A 502 15.98 -25.17 -15.86
CA VAL A 502 17.08 -26.13 -15.68
C VAL A 502 17.70 -26.48 -17.02
N GLU A 503 16.87 -26.73 -18.03
CA GLU A 503 17.32 -27.14 -19.35
C GLU A 503 17.97 -26.00 -20.14
N LYS A 504 17.52 -24.75 -19.88
CA LYS A 504 17.97 -23.53 -20.58
C LYS A 504 18.52 -22.49 -19.62
N SER A 505 19.29 -22.94 -18.62
CA SER A 505 19.77 -22.07 -17.55
C SER A 505 20.63 -20.92 -18.08
N ASP A 506 21.46 -21.20 -19.08
CA ASP A 506 22.39 -20.22 -19.65
C ASP A 506 21.62 -19.13 -20.43
N GLU A 507 20.62 -19.51 -21.22
CA GLU A 507 19.75 -18.58 -21.94
C GLU A 507 18.97 -17.69 -20.96
N ILE A 508 18.44 -18.25 -19.87
CA ILE A 508 17.74 -17.47 -18.85
C ILE A 508 18.70 -16.55 -18.08
N GLY A 509 19.93 -16.99 -17.80
CA GLY A 509 20.98 -16.16 -17.22
C GLY A 509 21.35 -14.98 -18.11
N LEU A 510 21.51 -15.22 -19.42
CA LEU A 510 21.77 -14.18 -20.42
C LEU A 510 20.59 -13.21 -20.53
N PHE A 511 19.36 -13.72 -20.51
CA PHE A 511 18.15 -12.90 -20.49
C PHE A 511 18.10 -11.97 -19.27
N LEU A 512 18.37 -12.49 -18.07
CA LEU A 512 18.45 -11.70 -16.84
C LEU A 512 19.51 -10.61 -16.89
N LYS A 513 20.70 -10.96 -17.39
CA LYS A 513 21.81 -10.01 -17.56
C LYS A 513 21.41 -8.90 -18.53
N LYS A 514 20.88 -9.26 -19.71
CA LYS A 514 20.38 -8.30 -20.71
C LYS A 514 19.31 -7.38 -20.12
N MET A 515 18.38 -7.93 -19.34
CA MET A 515 17.35 -7.16 -18.62
C MET A 515 17.94 -6.14 -17.65
N ASN A 516 18.92 -6.56 -16.86
CA ASN A 516 19.60 -5.66 -15.93
C ASN A 516 20.40 -4.56 -16.64
N ASP A 517 21.10 -4.89 -17.72
CA ASP A 517 21.95 -3.95 -18.44
C ASP A 517 21.12 -2.91 -19.21
N LEU A 518 20.04 -3.34 -19.86
CA LEU A 518 19.05 -2.45 -20.48
C LEU A 518 18.35 -1.56 -19.46
N TRP A 519 17.99 -2.11 -18.29
CA TRP A 519 17.40 -1.32 -17.22
C TRP A 519 18.32 -0.18 -16.77
N LYS A 520 19.57 -0.49 -16.46
CA LYS A 520 20.56 0.50 -15.98
C LYS A 520 20.83 1.59 -17.01
N SER A 521 20.98 1.21 -18.28
CA SER A 521 21.38 2.11 -19.36
C SER A 521 20.25 2.99 -19.89
N LYS A 522 19.03 2.45 -20.05
CA LYS A 522 17.93 3.15 -20.75
C LYS A 522 16.73 3.50 -19.89
N PHE A 523 16.45 2.73 -18.83
CA PHE A 523 15.16 2.82 -18.12
C PHE A 523 15.26 3.27 -16.66
N SER A 524 16.46 3.34 -16.07
CA SER A 524 16.69 3.69 -14.67
C SER A 524 16.18 5.08 -14.26
N SER A 525 16.09 6.02 -15.20
CA SER A 525 15.55 7.37 -14.99
C SER A 525 14.08 7.55 -15.40
N THR A 526 13.44 6.50 -15.93
CA THR A 526 12.06 6.58 -16.45
C THR A 526 11.02 6.31 -15.35
N THR A 527 9.72 6.35 -15.70
CA THR A 527 8.63 5.99 -14.77
C THR A 527 8.78 4.56 -14.27
N LEU A 528 9.29 3.64 -15.11
CA LEU A 528 9.77 2.33 -14.69
C LEU A 528 10.87 2.44 -13.62
N GLY A 529 11.90 3.26 -13.87
CA GLY A 529 13.10 3.44 -13.04
C GLY A 529 12.89 4.08 -11.66
N SER A 530 11.83 4.88 -11.49
CA SER A 530 11.46 5.52 -10.21
C SER A 530 11.19 4.54 -9.04
N ASN A 531 11.18 3.24 -9.32
CA ASN A 531 10.87 2.18 -8.38
C ASN A 531 12.14 1.60 -7.71
N SER A 532 12.82 2.41 -6.88
CA SER A 532 14.12 2.08 -6.24
C SER A 532 14.17 0.73 -5.49
N ARG A 533 13.02 0.18 -5.09
CA ARG A 533 12.89 -1.14 -4.45
C ARG A 533 13.08 -2.33 -5.40
N MET A 534 12.92 -2.11 -6.71
CA MET A 534 13.19 -3.13 -7.71
C MET A 534 14.69 -3.42 -7.78
N GLU A 535 15.55 -2.42 -7.62
CA GLU A 535 17.00 -2.61 -7.64
C GLU A 535 17.51 -3.57 -6.55
N GLU A 536 16.97 -3.50 -5.32
CA GLU A 536 17.28 -4.44 -4.22
C GLU A 536 16.84 -5.87 -4.56
N THR A 537 15.65 -6.00 -5.14
CA THR A 537 15.08 -7.26 -5.64
C THR A 537 15.98 -7.87 -6.70
N HIS A 538 16.52 -7.03 -7.59
CA HIS A 538 17.43 -7.40 -8.67
C HIS A 538 18.78 -7.89 -8.15
N ARG A 539 19.41 -7.14 -7.23
CA ARG A 539 20.65 -7.57 -6.58
C ARG A 539 20.46 -8.89 -5.84
N ARG A 540 19.28 -9.12 -5.27
CA ARG A 540 18.95 -10.40 -4.65
C ARG A 540 18.79 -11.53 -5.66
N MET A 541 18.13 -11.32 -6.80
CA MET A 541 18.03 -12.32 -7.87
C MET A 541 19.41 -12.73 -8.39
N LEU A 542 20.24 -11.75 -8.74
CA LEU A 542 21.56 -12.00 -9.30
C LEU A 542 22.47 -12.70 -8.29
N ARG A 543 22.36 -12.38 -6.99
CA ARG A 543 23.05 -13.12 -5.92
C ARG A 543 22.52 -14.54 -5.76
N GLU A 544 21.21 -14.71 -5.63
CA GLU A 544 20.60 -16.05 -5.51
C GLU A 544 20.91 -16.94 -6.73
N TRP A 545 21.09 -16.35 -7.92
CA TRP A 545 21.52 -17.02 -9.15
C TRP A 545 23.02 -17.33 -9.17
N GLY A 546 23.88 -16.35 -8.88
CA GLY A 546 25.33 -16.49 -8.89
C GLY A 546 25.88 -17.44 -7.82
N ASP A 547 25.16 -17.59 -6.69
CA ASP A 547 25.54 -18.48 -5.59
C ASP A 547 25.33 -19.98 -5.89
N GLY A 548 24.89 -20.36 -7.11
CA GLY A 548 24.69 -21.77 -7.48
C GLY A 548 23.58 -22.49 -6.70
N LYS A 549 22.68 -21.75 -6.04
CA LYS A 549 21.50 -22.34 -5.38
C LYS A 549 20.63 -23.00 -6.44
N ASN A 550 20.17 -24.23 -6.17
CA ASN A 550 19.33 -25.02 -7.09
C ASN A 550 18.27 -24.12 -7.76
N ALA A 551 18.42 -23.86 -9.07
CA ALA A 551 17.58 -22.93 -9.83
C ALA A 551 16.09 -23.27 -9.67
N LYS A 552 15.74 -24.57 -9.57
CA LYS A 552 14.37 -25.01 -9.30
C LYS A 552 13.83 -24.50 -7.96
N SER A 553 14.66 -24.42 -6.92
CA SER A 553 14.27 -23.87 -5.61
C SER A 553 14.04 -22.37 -5.68
N VAL A 554 14.91 -21.65 -6.38
CA VAL A 554 14.77 -20.19 -6.59
C VAL A 554 13.49 -19.90 -7.37
N CYS A 555 13.25 -20.57 -8.50
CA CYS A 555 12.02 -20.37 -9.27
C CYS A 555 10.76 -20.79 -8.53
N ARG A 556 10.76 -21.92 -7.82
CA ARG A 556 9.60 -22.33 -7.00
C ARG A 556 9.28 -21.30 -5.92
N LYS A 557 10.30 -20.79 -5.23
CA LYS A 557 10.16 -19.72 -4.23
C LYS A 557 9.70 -18.41 -4.88
N TRP A 558 10.16 -18.12 -6.09
CA TRP A 558 9.89 -16.86 -6.79
C TRP A 558 8.53 -16.81 -7.50
N LEU A 559 8.09 -17.93 -8.07
CA LEU A 559 6.80 -18.10 -8.74
C LEU A 559 5.68 -18.49 -7.76
N GLY A 560 5.98 -18.57 -6.46
CA GLY A 560 4.99 -18.89 -5.42
C GLY A 560 4.51 -20.35 -5.46
N VAL A 561 5.31 -21.26 -6.03
CA VAL A 561 5.01 -22.70 -6.09
C VAL A 561 5.49 -23.34 -4.79
N GLU A 562 4.75 -23.14 -3.70
CA GLU A 562 4.84 -24.08 -2.58
C GLU A 562 4.13 -25.37 -2.98
N VAL A 563 4.90 -26.38 -3.39
CA VAL A 563 4.38 -27.74 -3.48
C VAL A 563 3.96 -28.13 -2.07
N GLY A 564 2.66 -28.24 -1.83
CA GLY A 564 2.14 -28.82 -0.59
C GLY A 564 2.90 -30.11 -0.29
N LYS A 565 3.32 -30.30 0.96
CA LYS A 565 4.12 -31.42 1.49
C LYS A 565 3.49 -32.82 1.29
N LYS A 566 2.93 -33.17 0.13
CA LYS A 566 2.17 -34.41 -0.11
C LYS A 566 2.98 -35.57 -0.67
N ARG A 567 4.26 -35.41 -1.00
CA ARG A 567 5.12 -36.52 -1.51
C ARG A 567 6.18 -37.02 -0.53
N LYS A 568 5.84 -37.14 0.76
CA LYS A 568 6.66 -37.88 1.75
C LYS A 568 5.91 -39.01 2.47
N ILE A 569 4.67 -39.30 2.06
CA ILE A 569 3.85 -40.37 2.66
C ILE A 569 3.99 -41.69 1.87
N GLU A 570 4.21 -41.65 0.56
CA GLU A 570 4.34 -42.88 -0.25
C GLU A 570 5.68 -43.60 -0.05
N GLU A 571 6.82 -42.89 0.05
CA GLU A 571 8.12 -43.53 0.35
C GLU A 571 8.23 -44.11 1.78
N LYS A 572 7.38 -43.67 2.71
CA LYS A 572 7.29 -44.26 4.06
C LYS A 572 6.29 -45.42 4.14
N GLY A 573 5.39 -45.55 3.17
CA GLY A 573 4.46 -46.68 3.05
C GLY A 573 5.16 -47.96 2.62
N GLU A 574 6.09 -47.90 1.67
CA GLU A 574 6.81 -49.09 1.19
C GLU A 574 7.84 -49.64 2.18
N LYS A 575 8.44 -48.78 3.03
CA LYS A 575 9.39 -49.25 4.05
C LYS A 575 8.73 -49.95 5.25
N LYS A 576 7.41 -49.83 5.43
CA LYS A 576 6.69 -50.48 6.53
C LYS A 576 6.20 -51.89 6.22
N ILE A 577 6.18 -52.31 4.94
CA ILE A 577 5.69 -53.64 4.53
C ILE A 577 6.81 -54.71 4.54
N LYS A 578 8.09 -54.32 4.57
CA LYS A 578 9.23 -55.27 4.56
C LYS A 578 9.74 -55.73 5.94
N ARG A 579 9.05 -55.45 7.06
CA ARG A 579 9.55 -55.77 8.42
C ARG A 579 8.70 -56.70 9.28
N THR A 580 7.74 -57.42 8.69
CA THR A 580 7.02 -58.50 9.37
C THR A 580 6.96 -59.72 8.45
N LYS A 581 8.05 -60.49 8.44
CA LYS A 581 8.11 -61.93 8.13
C LYS A 581 9.52 -62.44 8.45
N THR A 582 9.71 -62.82 9.70
CA THR A 582 10.58 -63.89 10.20
C THR A 582 10.10 -64.21 11.60
#